data_AF-V6K2N3-F1
#
_entry.id   AF-V6K2N3-F1
#
_cell.length_a   1.000
_cell.length_b   1.000
_cell.length_c   1.000
_cell.angle_alpha   90.00
_cell.angle_beta   90.00
_cell.angle_gamma   90.00
#
_symmetry.space_group_name_H-M   'P 1'
#
loop_
_entity.id
_entity.type
_entity.pdbx_description
1 polymer ?
#
loop_
_entity_poly.entity_id
_entity_poly.type
_entity_poly.pdbx_seq_one_letter_code
_entity_poly.pdbx_strand_id
1 'polypeptide(L)'
;MSKIISMRGFLTSSIGVTCATALALPLTTLPATTASAATATPTAPHASTAADAATAIPGSTRSLPLAPLTGQRVLGIAPVQGLYRPDGEHFSLLGVVWTDPDIELHGRVQVRTRSAATGEWSGWQDIETHNADHGPDPGTAESTARGVRGATAPLWVGDAEGVDIRVRADDDADAGSAPTGGPRLSHPARPPLPSGLRLELVDPGNEAPSEGTPADMPRTGLDTDTDTDTGPGTDAAQAAQAANADVAHFGALEIPALGKGATEQELAHLKGHVKGHVKNKPHIGPRPRIVTRRGWGADEKLRGGFAYTKKVKAVFVHHTASGNKYTCSQTPSVIRSIYRYHVTSMGWRDIGYNFLVDKCGTLYEGRAGGVTKAVLGAHTLGFNNNSTGVAVIGTYSTTKPSGAAVKAIAKLAAWKLGLYGVNPRGKTYLTSAGGNLYAKGKKVRLNVISGHRDGFATECPGKRLYAKLGTARSGAARYQGR
;
A
#
# COMPACT_ATOMS: atom_id res chain seq x y z
N MET A 1 53.28 17.38 73.15
CA MET A 1 53.79 16.09 72.62
C MET A 1 53.85 16.27 71.11
N SER A 2 55.01 16.44 70.47
CA SER A 2 55.96 15.39 70.05
C SER A 2 55.29 14.30 69.21
N LYS A 3 55.74 13.91 67.99
CA LYS A 3 56.90 14.24 67.12
C LYS A 3 56.51 13.75 65.68
N ILE A 4 56.76 14.40 64.52
CA ILE A 4 58.00 14.78 63.78
C ILE A 4 58.34 13.79 62.61
N ILE A 5 58.73 14.32 61.41
CA ILE A 5 59.55 13.70 60.32
C ILE A 5 58.88 12.57 59.46
N SER A 6 59.09 12.33 58.14
CA SER A 6 60.08 12.73 57.09
C SER A 6 59.44 12.81 55.67
N MET A 7 59.79 13.77 54.77
CA MET A 7 60.72 13.69 53.60
C MET A 7 60.32 12.76 52.41
N ARG A 8 60.12 13.32 51.18
CA ARG A 8 61.05 13.44 49.99
C ARG A 8 61.46 12.09 49.35
N GLY A 9 61.62 11.92 48.02
CA GLY A 9 61.56 12.79 46.82
C GLY A 9 61.62 11.93 45.53
N PHE A 10 61.26 12.43 44.33
CA PHE A 10 62.12 13.06 43.29
C PHE A 10 62.59 12.13 42.14
N LEU A 11 62.28 12.52 40.87
CA LEU A 11 63.08 12.38 39.61
C LEU A 11 63.50 10.95 39.15
N THR A 12 63.86 10.59 37.91
CA THR A 12 64.10 11.19 36.55
C THR A 12 63.91 10.01 35.55
N SER A 13 63.36 10.09 34.34
CA SER A 13 63.74 10.82 33.11
C SER A 13 65.01 10.33 32.36
N SER A 14 64.80 9.97 31.08
CA SER A 14 65.68 10.22 29.90
C SER A 14 66.65 9.15 29.32
N ILE A 15 66.86 9.30 27.99
CA ILE A 15 67.95 8.82 27.09
C ILE A 15 67.92 7.33 26.65
N GLY A 16 68.08 6.96 25.36
CA GLY A 16 68.19 7.73 24.10
C GLY A 16 69.06 7.02 23.02
N VAL A 17 69.21 7.66 21.84
CA VAL A 17 70.16 7.36 20.71
C VAL A 17 69.77 6.15 19.81
N THR A 18 69.33 6.23 18.54
CA THR A 18 69.79 6.83 17.24
C THR A 18 71.02 6.21 16.56
N CYS A 19 70.86 5.82 15.29
CA CYS A 19 71.89 5.92 14.24
C CYS A 19 71.25 5.94 12.83
N ALA A 20 71.88 6.60 11.86
CA ALA A 20 71.37 6.85 10.51
C ALA A 20 72.51 6.90 9.47
N THR A 21 72.18 6.71 8.18
CA THR A 21 72.97 6.94 6.93
C THR A 21 71.99 6.71 5.75
N ALA A 22 71.77 7.52 4.70
CA ALA A 22 72.55 8.51 3.90
C ALA A 22 73.71 7.85 3.12
N LEU A 23 74.00 8.06 1.82
CA LEU A 23 73.66 9.05 0.76
C LEU A 23 73.24 8.30 -0.57
N ALA A 24 73.06 8.82 -1.80
CA ALA A 24 73.59 10.02 -2.51
C ALA A 24 72.77 10.48 -3.75
N LEU A 25 73.08 11.70 -4.23
CA LEU A 25 72.68 12.32 -5.51
C LEU A 25 73.87 12.40 -6.49
N PRO A 26 73.65 12.75 -7.77
CA PRO A 26 74.27 14.00 -8.28
C PRO A 26 73.39 14.86 -9.22
N LEU A 27 73.83 16.11 -9.45
CA LEU A 27 73.24 17.15 -10.35
C LEU A 27 74.16 17.49 -11.54
N THR A 28 73.58 18.04 -12.63
CA THR A 28 74.09 19.17 -13.48
C THR A 28 73.00 19.60 -14.51
N THR A 29 72.35 20.77 -14.41
CA THR A 29 72.51 22.03 -15.23
C THR A 29 72.35 21.89 -16.77
N LEU A 30 71.72 22.76 -17.60
CA LEU A 30 71.02 24.09 -17.60
C LEU A 30 70.42 24.30 -19.06
N PRO A 31 69.78 25.42 -19.53
CA PRO A 31 68.84 26.43 -18.97
C PRO A 31 67.58 26.77 -19.87
N ALA A 32 66.72 27.71 -19.38
CA ALA A 32 65.89 28.71 -20.11
C ALA A 32 64.55 28.36 -20.85
N THR A 33 63.45 28.98 -20.36
CA THR A 33 62.29 29.66 -21.04
C THR A 33 61.94 29.32 -22.51
N THR A 34 60.70 29.04 -22.94
CA THR A 34 59.38 29.68 -22.63
C THR A 34 58.16 28.78 -22.97
N ALA A 35 56.99 29.13 -22.41
CA ALA A 35 55.61 28.86 -22.90
C ALA A 35 55.03 27.43 -22.89
N SER A 36 53.96 27.21 -22.10
CA SER A 36 52.63 26.80 -22.61
C SER A 36 51.55 26.78 -21.50
N ALA A 37 50.30 27.04 -21.91
CA ALA A 37 49.00 26.70 -21.31
C ALA A 37 48.73 26.95 -19.80
N ALA A 38 47.70 27.76 -19.55
CA ALA A 38 47.21 28.17 -18.23
C ALA A 38 46.77 27.02 -17.30
N THR A 39 47.03 27.22 -16.01
CA THR A 39 46.52 26.47 -14.86
C THR A 39 45.00 26.37 -14.82
N ALA A 40 44.50 25.16 -14.53
CA ALA A 40 43.11 24.95 -14.11
C ALA A 40 42.89 25.50 -12.68
N THR A 41 41.80 26.24 -12.49
CA THR A 41 41.25 26.59 -11.17
C THR A 41 40.28 25.50 -10.69
N PRO A 42 40.13 25.29 -9.37
CA PRO A 42 39.21 24.28 -8.84
C PRO A 42 37.77 24.79 -8.90
N THR A 43 36.92 24.10 -9.66
CA THR A 43 35.46 24.35 -9.67
C THR A 43 34.80 23.85 -8.39
N ALA A 44 33.84 24.62 -7.88
CA ALA A 44 33.04 24.31 -6.70
C ALA A 44 32.21 23.01 -6.87
N PRO A 45 31.77 22.34 -5.79
CA PRO A 45 30.93 21.16 -5.90
C PRO A 45 29.61 21.49 -6.61
N HIS A 46 29.35 20.79 -7.72
CA HIS A 46 28.09 20.92 -8.44
C HIS A 46 26.93 20.51 -7.52
N ALA A 47 25.98 21.41 -7.34
CA ALA A 47 24.70 21.09 -6.72
C ALA A 47 23.92 20.16 -7.68
N SER A 48 23.85 18.88 -7.31
CA SER A 48 23.02 17.90 -8.02
C SER A 48 21.56 18.38 -8.07
N THR A 49 20.99 18.41 -9.27
CA THR A 49 19.63 18.89 -9.52
C THR A 49 18.61 17.95 -8.89
N ALA A 50 17.84 18.46 -7.93
CA ALA A 50 16.86 17.70 -7.15
C ALA A 50 15.62 17.21 -7.93
N ALA A 51 15.64 17.19 -9.27
CA ALA A 51 14.45 17.04 -10.11
C ALA A 51 13.83 15.64 -10.07
N ASP A 52 14.61 14.57 -10.16
CA ASP A 52 14.10 13.19 -10.22
C ASP A 52 13.82 12.55 -8.85
N ALA A 53 14.28 13.17 -7.75
CA ALA A 53 13.96 12.73 -6.40
C ALA A 53 12.63 13.32 -5.86
N ALA A 54 12.10 14.36 -6.50
CA ALA A 54 11.11 15.28 -5.91
C ALA A 54 9.63 14.84 -5.94
N THR A 55 9.30 13.64 -6.44
CA THR A 55 7.90 13.29 -6.76
C THR A 55 7.21 12.33 -5.79
N ALA A 56 7.94 11.75 -4.84
CA ALA A 56 7.36 10.95 -3.77
C ALA A 56 7.05 11.85 -2.56
N ILE A 57 5.80 11.80 -2.08
CA ILE A 57 5.40 12.53 -0.87
C ILE A 57 6.07 11.86 0.35
N PRO A 58 6.93 12.56 1.11
CA PRO A 58 7.59 11.99 2.28
C PRO A 58 6.55 11.69 3.36
N GLY A 59 6.44 10.43 3.76
CA GLY A 59 5.60 9.95 4.85
C GLY A 59 6.25 8.76 5.54
N SER A 60 5.75 8.36 6.70
CA SER A 60 6.42 7.41 7.57
C SER A 60 5.53 6.25 8.03
N THR A 61 6.16 5.23 8.61
CA THR A 61 5.48 4.08 9.22
C THR A 61 6.24 3.69 10.48
N ARG A 62 5.55 3.71 11.61
CA ARG A 62 6.11 3.44 12.93
C ARG A 62 5.47 2.20 13.53
N SER A 63 6.29 1.19 13.78
CA SER A 63 5.88 -0.10 14.28
C SER A 63 6.23 -0.24 15.76
N LEU A 64 5.23 -0.24 16.64
CA LEU A 64 5.38 -0.22 18.11
C LEU A 64 4.90 -1.56 18.71
N PRO A 65 5.69 -2.24 19.56
CA PRO A 65 5.25 -3.50 20.17
C PRO A 65 4.09 -3.26 21.14
N LEU A 66 3.09 -4.15 21.12
CA LEU A 66 2.08 -4.18 22.17
C LEU A 66 2.60 -4.99 23.36
N ALA A 67 2.28 -4.54 24.57
CA ALA A 67 2.68 -5.19 25.82
C ALA A 67 1.45 -5.61 26.63
N PRO A 68 1.53 -6.65 27.48
CA PRO A 68 0.46 -6.98 28.42
C PRO A 68 0.11 -5.77 29.31
N LEU A 69 -1.17 -5.38 29.34
CA LEU A 69 -1.66 -4.25 30.15
C LEU A 69 -1.86 -4.64 31.63
N THR A 70 -1.93 -5.94 31.95
CA THR A 70 -2.08 -6.47 33.30
C THR A 70 -0.83 -7.22 33.73
N GLY A 71 -0.16 -6.73 34.78
CA GLY A 71 1.05 -7.35 35.33
C GLY A 71 0.82 -8.59 36.20
N GLN A 72 -0.45 -8.92 36.52
CA GLN A 72 -0.82 -10.07 37.34
C GLN A 72 -1.50 -11.16 36.50
N ARG A 73 -1.02 -12.40 36.62
CA ARG A 73 -1.69 -13.60 36.13
C ARG A 73 -2.94 -13.89 36.98
N VAL A 74 -4.00 -13.11 36.78
CA VAL A 74 -5.32 -13.46 37.31
C VAL A 74 -5.88 -14.60 36.46
N LEU A 75 -6.02 -15.78 37.06
CA LEU A 75 -6.62 -16.94 36.41
C LEU A 75 -8.04 -16.58 35.92
N GLY A 76 -8.28 -16.72 34.61
CA GLY A 76 -9.58 -16.49 33.98
C GLY A 76 -9.77 -15.15 33.26
N ILE A 77 -8.88 -14.17 33.41
CA ILE A 77 -8.98 -12.90 32.66
C ILE A 77 -8.27 -13.03 31.30
N ALA A 78 -8.89 -12.48 30.25
CA ALA A 78 -8.33 -12.38 28.92
C ALA A 78 -6.90 -11.80 28.92
N PRO A 79 -5.95 -12.36 28.15
CA PRO A 79 -4.71 -11.65 27.87
C PRO A 79 -5.04 -10.36 27.11
N VAL A 80 -4.88 -9.21 27.78
CA VAL A 80 -5.04 -7.89 27.16
C VAL A 80 -3.65 -7.36 26.84
N GLN A 81 -3.34 -7.19 25.56
CA GLN A 81 -2.16 -6.47 25.10
C GLN A 81 -2.55 -5.07 24.63
N GLY A 82 -1.66 -4.09 24.76
CA GLY A 82 -1.98 -2.72 24.40
C GLY A 82 -0.80 -1.77 24.50
N LEU A 83 -1.10 -0.49 24.26
CA LEU A 83 -0.16 0.61 24.31
C LEU A 83 -0.91 1.92 24.54
N TYR A 84 -0.34 2.80 25.36
CA TYR A 84 -0.79 4.18 25.56
C TYR A 84 0.32 5.17 25.21
N ARG A 85 0.01 6.13 24.33
CA ARG A 85 0.85 7.26 23.93
C ARG A 85 -0.03 8.51 23.85
N PRO A 86 0.07 9.46 24.80
CA PRO A 86 -0.82 10.64 24.83
C PRO A 86 -0.50 11.70 23.77
N ASP A 87 0.74 11.70 23.28
CA ASP A 87 1.33 12.65 22.35
C ASP A 87 2.60 12.04 21.71
N GLY A 88 3.24 12.81 20.83
CA GLY A 88 4.65 12.63 20.42
C GLY A 88 4.90 12.13 19.00
N GLU A 89 3.90 11.61 18.29
CA GLU A 89 4.04 11.14 16.91
C GLU A 89 2.75 11.47 16.11
N HIS A 90 2.87 12.10 14.93
CA HIS A 90 1.73 12.32 14.02
C HIS A 90 1.47 11.11 13.13
N PHE A 91 0.20 10.76 12.93
CA PHE A 91 -0.24 9.72 12.01
C PHE A 91 -1.68 10.00 11.54
N SER A 92 -2.10 9.39 10.41
CA SER A 92 -3.49 9.51 9.93
C SER A 92 -4.21 8.17 9.74
N LEU A 93 -3.47 7.07 9.79
CA LEU A 93 -3.98 5.71 9.71
C LEU A 93 -3.23 4.82 10.69
N LEU A 94 -3.93 3.83 11.22
CA LEU A 94 -3.33 2.83 12.10
C LEU A 94 -3.86 1.42 11.79
N GLY A 95 -3.13 0.41 12.25
CA GLY A 95 -3.56 -0.99 12.22
C GLY A 95 -2.74 -1.84 13.19
N VAL A 96 -3.07 -3.12 13.32
CA VAL A 96 -2.32 -4.07 14.16
C VAL A 96 -1.81 -5.21 13.29
N VAL A 97 -0.52 -5.51 13.39
CA VAL A 97 0.13 -6.64 12.70
C VAL A 97 0.69 -7.65 13.70
N TRP A 98 0.90 -8.89 13.25
CA TRP A 98 1.52 -9.97 14.03
C TRP A 98 2.45 -10.83 13.16
N THR A 99 3.24 -11.70 13.80
CA THR A 99 4.39 -12.35 13.15
C THR A 99 4.00 -13.36 12.07
N ASP A 100 3.01 -14.19 12.34
CA ASP A 100 2.62 -15.30 11.47
C ASP A 100 1.33 -14.97 10.69
N PRO A 101 1.39 -14.80 9.36
CA PRO A 101 0.22 -14.46 8.55
C PRO A 101 -0.83 -15.58 8.45
N ASP A 102 -0.48 -16.83 8.74
CA ASP A 102 -1.40 -17.97 8.67
C ASP A 102 -2.21 -18.16 9.97
N ILE A 103 -1.93 -17.36 11.01
CA ILE A 103 -2.67 -17.35 12.29
C ILE A 103 -3.69 -16.21 12.30
N GLU A 104 -4.97 -16.52 12.52
CA GLU A 104 -6.03 -15.52 12.64
C GLU A 104 -6.07 -14.90 14.06
N LEU A 105 -6.41 -13.61 14.15
CA LEU A 105 -6.63 -12.93 15.42
C LEU A 105 -8.08 -13.12 15.88
N HIS A 106 -8.32 -14.13 16.71
CA HIS A 106 -9.59 -14.33 17.42
C HIS A 106 -9.65 -13.41 18.65
N GLY A 107 -10.27 -12.26 18.48
CA GLY A 107 -10.34 -11.23 19.50
C GLY A 107 -10.88 -9.89 19.01
N ARG A 108 -11.06 -8.97 19.96
CA ARG A 108 -11.44 -7.58 19.69
C ARG A 108 -10.25 -6.65 19.81
N VAL A 109 -9.98 -5.91 18.74
CA VAL A 109 -9.04 -4.79 18.74
C VAL A 109 -9.83 -3.49 18.87
N GLN A 110 -9.53 -2.69 19.88
CA GLN A 110 -10.18 -1.39 20.11
C GLN A 110 -9.14 -0.30 20.25
N VAL A 111 -9.42 0.85 19.66
CA VAL A 111 -8.54 2.03 19.68
C VAL A 111 -9.33 3.30 19.97
N ARG A 112 -8.69 4.27 20.61
CA ARG A 112 -9.07 5.69 20.54
C ARG A 112 -7.83 6.52 20.21
N THR A 113 -8.04 7.64 19.55
CA THR A 113 -6.97 8.54 19.11
C THR A 113 -7.21 9.95 19.61
N ARG A 114 -6.12 10.70 19.81
CA ARG A 114 -6.14 12.11 20.15
C ARG A 114 -5.95 12.93 18.88
N SER A 115 -6.92 13.77 18.57
CA SER A 115 -6.94 14.66 17.38
C SER A 115 -5.85 15.72 17.51
N ALA A 116 -4.95 15.83 16.53
CA ALA A 116 -3.92 16.87 16.54
C ALA A 116 -4.52 18.29 16.40
N ALA A 117 -5.67 18.41 15.73
CA ALA A 117 -6.35 19.69 15.50
C ALA A 117 -7.15 20.21 16.71
N THR A 118 -7.55 19.34 17.65
CA THR A 118 -8.39 19.71 18.81
C THR A 118 -7.81 19.31 20.17
N GLY A 119 -6.79 18.47 20.21
CA GLY A 119 -6.25 17.87 21.44
C GLY A 119 -7.20 16.88 22.13
N GLU A 120 -8.37 16.61 21.57
CA GLU A 120 -9.42 15.77 22.16
C GLU A 120 -9.26 14.28 21.81
N TRP A 121 -9.63 13.42 22.75
CA TRP A 121 -9.71 11.97 22.53
C TRP A 121 -11.03 11.56 21.89
N SER A 122 -10.96 10.69 20.89
CA SER A 122 -12.14 9.98 20.39
C SER A 122 -12.74 9.04 21.44
N GLY A 123 -14.01 8.67 21.25
CA GLY A 123 -14.52 7.43 21.85
C GLY A 123 -13.76 6.20 21.34
N TRP A 124 -13.88 5.08 22.05
CA TRP A 124 -13.34 3.80 21.59
C TRP A 124 -14.02 3.35 20.28
N GLN A 125 -13.22 2.87 19.34
CA GLN A 125 -13.62 2.37 18.02
C GLN A 125 -13.03 0.97 17.85
N ASP A 126 -13.83 0.04 17.34
CA ASP A 126 -13.38 -1.30 17.00
C ASP A 126 -12.66 -1.28 15.64
N ILE A 127 -11.60 -2.08 15.49
CA ILE A 127 -10.91 -2.33 14.22
C ILE A 127 -11.35 -3.71 13.72
N GLU A 128 -11.63 -3.84 12.43
CA GLU A 128 -11.97 -5.12 11.80
C GLU A 128 -10.77 -6.08 11.84
N THR A 129 -10.93 -7.21 12.51
CA THR A 129 -9.88 -8.21 12.76
C THR A 129 -9.85 -9.32 11.71
N HIS A 130 -10.99 -9.58 11.04
CA HIS A 130 -11.11 -10.60 9.99
C HIS A 130 -10.60 -10.10 8.63
N ASN A 131 -9.32 -9.76 8.56
CA ASN A 131 -8.66 -9.20 7.37
C ASN A 131 -7.64 -10.17 6.72
N ALA A 132 -7.62 -11.44 7.13
CA ALA A 132 -6.87 -12.53 6.48
C ALA A 132 -7.49 -12.97 5.13
N ASP A 133 -8.59 -12.35 4.71
CA ASP A 133 -9.26 -12.55 3.42
C ASP A 133 -8.54 -11.87 2.26
N HIS A 134 -7.90 -10.74 2.55
CA HIS A 134 -7.09 -9.99 1.61
C HIS A 134 -5.62 -10.42 1.73
N GLY A 135 -5.02 -10.86 0.62
CA GLY A 135 -3.60 -11.17 0.58
C GLY A 135 -3.15 -11.85 -0.71
N PRO A 136 -1.83 -12.10 -0.85
CA PRO A 136 -1.28 -12.84 -1.98
C PRO A 136 -1.70 -14.31 -1.95
N ASP A 137 -1.93 -14.92 -3.13
CA ASP A 137 -2.36 -16.32 -3.20
C ASP A 137 -1.31 -17.29 -2.60
N PRO A 138 -1.71 -18.34 -1.86
CA PRO A 138 -0.79 -19.29 -1.22
C PRO A 138 0.15 -20.02 -2.19
N GLY A 139 1.46 -19.95 -1.89
CA GLY A 139 2.52 -20.52 -2.71
C GLY A 139 2.96 -19.63 -3.87
N THR A 140 2.61 -18.34 -3.85
CA THR A 140 3.23 -17.34 -4.73
C THR A 140 4.53 -16.82 -4.13
N ALA A 141 5.43 -16.32 -4.98
CA ALA A 141 6.65 -15.62 -4.52
C ALA A 141 6.37 -14.32 -3.73
N GLU A 142 5.11 -13.91 -3.60
CA GLU A 142 4.70 -12.81 -2.73
C GLU A 142 4.24 -13.33 -1.36
N SER A 143 3.45 -14.42 -1.31
CA SER A 143 3.03 -15.02 -0.04
C SER A 143 4.20 -15.64 0.75
N THR A 144 5.29 -16.02 0.08
CA THR A 144 6.49 -16.62 0.69
C THR A 144 7.64 -15.63 0.89
N ALA A 145 7.42 -14.33 0.65
CA ALA A 145 8.43 -13.31 0.90
C ALA A 145 8.73 -13.18 2.40
N ARG A 146 9.98 -12.88 2.75
CA ARG A 146 10.35 -12.61 4.15
C ARG A 146 9.65 -11.32 4.61
N GLY A 147 9.02 -11.38 5.78
CA GLY A 147 8.38 -10.22 6.40
C GLY A 147 6.91 -10.01 6.06
N VAL A 148 6.26 -10.95 5.35
CA VAL A 148 4.79 -10.98 5.27
C VAL A 148 4.21 -11.19 6.67
N ARG A 149 3.16 -10.43 7.01
CA ARG A 149 2.52 -10.44 8.32
C ARG A 149 1.01 -10.57 8.23
N GLY A 150 0.41 -11.19 9.24
CA GLY A 150 -1.02 -11.09 9.48
C GLY A 150 -1.35 -9.70 10.02
N ALA A 151 -2.52 -9.17 9.68
CA ALA A 151 -2.91 -7.81 10.04
C ALA A 151 -4.42 -7.62 10.14
N THR A 152 -4.84 -6.68 10.98
CA THR A 152 -6.19 -6.12 10.96
C THR A 152 -6.40 -5.27 9.70
N ALA A 153 -7.66 -4.94 9.39
CA ALA A 153 -7.93 -3.87 8.44
C ALA A 153 -7.28 -2.55 8.91
N PRO A 154 -6.85 -1.67 8.00
CA PRO A 154 -6.35 -0.35 8.35
C PRO A 154 -7.51 0.59 8.73
N LEU A 155 -7.36 1.40 9.79
CA LEU A 155 -8.34 2.41 10.21
C LEU A 155 -7.83 3.82 9.91
N TRP A 156 -8.56 4.60 9.10
CA TRP A 156 -8.30 6.04 8.93
C TRP A 156 -8.88 6.83 10.11
N VAL A 157 -8.04 7.61 10.77
CA VAL A 157 -8.39 8.41 11.95
C VAL A 157 -8.35 9.92 11.70
N GLY A 158 -7.77 10.38 10.59
CA GLY A 158 -7.40 11.78 10.38
C GLY A 158 -6.14 12.14 11.18
N ASP A 159 -5.65 13.38 11.06
CA ASP A 159 -4.42 13.79 11.76
C ASP A 159 -4.55 13.65 13.29
N ALA A 160 -3.75 12.74 13.85
CA ALA A 160 -3.78 12.33 15.24
C ALA A 160 -2.36 12.35 15.83
N GLU A 161 -2.25 12.84 17.06
CA GLU A 161 -1.00 13.01 17.80
C GLU A 161 -0.81 11.95 18.91
N GLY A 162 -1.88 11.22 19.26
CA GLY A 162 -1.89 10.27 20.37
C GLY A 162 -2.82 9.07 20.15
N VAL A 163 -2.52 7.95 20.80
CA VAL A 163 -3.19 6.66 20.64
C VAL A 163 -3.28 5.89 21.96
N ASP A 164 -4.43 5.26 22.18
CA ASP A 164 -4.67 4.29 23.23
C ASP A 164 -5.32 3.06 22.59
N ILE A 165 -4.62 1.91 22.62
CA ILE A 165 -5.04 0.68 21.97
C ILE A 165 -5.04 -0.50 22.92
N ARG A 166 -6.05 -1.36 22.79
CA ARG A 166 -6.17 -2.64 23.48
C ARG A 166 -6.62 -3.74 22.54
N VAL A 167 -5.97 -4.88 22.64
CA VAL A 167 -6.26 -6.13 21.95
C VAL A 167 -6.64 -7.15 23.02
N ARG A 168 -7.83 -7.74 22.91
CA ARG A 168 -8.37 -8.73 23.84
C ARG A 168 -8.69 -10.00 23.06
N ALA A 169 -8.17 -11.15 23.48
CA ALA A 169 -8.64 -12.43 22.95
C ALA A 169 -10.13 -12.61 23.28
N ASP A 170 -10.88 -13.27 22.41
CA ASP A 170 -12.27 -13.62 22.70
C ASP A 170 -12.36 -14.52 23.95
N ASP A 171 -13.45 -14.41 24.71
CA ASP A 171 -13.84 -15.40 25.70
C ASP A 171 -14.58 -16.54 24.97
N ASP A 172 -14.40 -17.79 25.38
CA ASP A 172 -14.99 -18.98 24.72
C ASP A 172 -16.53 -18.97 24.66
N ALA A 173 -17.19 -17.99 25.28
CA ALA A 173 -18.64 -17.79 25.32
C ALA A 173 -19.21 -16.98 24.14
N ASP A 174 -18.42 -16.14 23.45
CA ASP A 174 -18.90 -15.33 22.31
C ASP A 174 -18.87 -16.10 20.97
N ALA A 175 -18.32 -17.32 20.95
CA ALA A 175 -18.23 -18.21 19.80
C ALA A 175 -19.55 -18.94 19.45
N GLY A 176 -20.63 -18.17 19.25
CA GLY A 176 -21.83 -18.63 18.55
C GLY A 176 -22.83 -19.48 19.34
N SER A 177 -24.02 -18.94 19.58
CA SER A 177 -25.13 -19.62 20.27
C SER A 177 -25.67 -20.84 19.51
N ALA A 178 -25.22 -22.04 19.87
CA ALA A 178 -25.88 -23.32 19.56
C ALA A 178 -26.60 -23.85 20.82
N PRO A 179 -27.86 -24.35 20.73
CA PRO A 179 -28.64 -24.72 21.90
C PRO A 179 -28.38 -26.17 22.40
N THR A 180 -28.64 -26.35 23.70
CA THR A 180 -28.83 -27.61 24.46
C THR A 180 -27.62 -28.49 24.81
N GLY A 181 -27.28 -28.47 26.11
CA GLY A 181 -27.51 -29.63 26.98
C GLY A 181 -26.50 -30.80 26.97
N GLY A 182 -25.40 -30.66 27.70
CA GLY A 182 -24.51 -31.78 28.05
C GLY A 182 -23.63 -31.46 29.27
N PRO A 183 -23.13 -32.46 30.03
CA PRO A 183 -22.30 -32.21 31.21
C PRO A 183 -20.96 -31.58 30.84
N ARG A 184 -20.45 -30.67 31.69
CA ARG A 184 -19.21 -29.91 31.47
C ARG A 184 -17.99 -30.84 31.44
N LEU A 185 -17.56 -31.22 30.24
CA LEU A 185 -16.18 -31.63 30.01
C LEU A 185 -15.25 -30.41 30.11
N SER A 186 -13.97 -30.67 30.39
CA SER A 186 -12.91 -29.67 30.54
C SER A 186 -12.91 -28.67 29.39
N HIS A 187 -12.98 -27.37 29.70
CA HIS A 187 -12.96 -26.33 28.67
C HIS A 187 -11.67 -26.43 27.85
N PRO A 188 -11.75 -26.38 26.50
CA PRO A 188 -10.55 -26.25 25.69
C PRO A 188 -9.82 -24.95 26.07
N ALA A 189 -8.50 -24.95 25.98
CA ALA A 189 -7.72 -23.77 26.32
C ALA A 189 -8.04 -22.62 25.34
N ARG A 190 -8.49 -21.49 25.90
CA ARG A 190 -8.73 -20.22 25.20
C ARG A 190 -7.67 -19.94 24.14
N PRO A 191 -8.05 -19.63 22.87
CA PRO A 191 -7.07 -19.33 21.83
C PRO A 191 -6.21 -18.12 22.25
N PRO A 192 -4.87 -18.27 22.31
CA PRO A 192 -4.00 -17.16 22.67
C PRO A 192 -3.96 -16.13 21.54
N LEU A 193 -3.72 -14.86 21.90
CA LEU A 193 -3.45 -13.82 20.91
C LEU A 193 -2.22 -14.19 20.06
N PRO A 194 -2.19 -13.82 18.76
CA PRO A 194 -1.04 -14.06 17.89
C PRO A 194 0.27 -13.49 18.46
N SER A 195 1.39 -14.12 18.11
CA SER A 195 2.71 -13.73 18.63
C SER A 195 3.27 -12.48 17.95
N GLY A 196 3.93 -11.63 18.73
CA GLY A 196 4.57 -10.41 18.23
C GLY A 196 3.59 -9.37 17.69
N LEU A 197 2.48 -9.14 18.39
CA LEU A 197 1.54 -8.06 18.09
C LEU A 197 2.21 -6.68 18.14
N ARG A 198 1.95 -5.86 17.12
CA ARG A 198 2.47 -4.49 17.00
C ARG A 198 1.39 -3.55 16.49
N LEU A 199 1.35 -2.36 17.05
CA LEU A 199 0.63 -1.22 16.49
C LEU A 199 1.47 -0.61 15.37
N GLU A 200 0.85 -0.42 14.22
CA GLU A 200 1.40 0.31 13.09
C GLU A 200 0.73 1.68 13.04
N LEU A 201 1.53 2.75 13.12
CA LEU A 201 1.11 4.12 12.92
C LEU A 201 1.64 4.59 11.57
N VAL A 202 0.76 5.10 10.71
CA VAL A 202 1.09 5.48 9.33
C VAL A 202 0.78 6.95 9.10
N ASP A 203 1.84 7.69 8.80
CA ASP A 203 1.78 9.05 8.26
C ASP A 203 1.79 8.98 6.72
N PRO A 204 0.72 9.43 6.03
CA PRO A 204 0.69 9.49 4.57
C PRO A 204 1.64 10.52 3.97
N GLY A 205 2.20 11.40 4.79
CA GLY A 205 2.90 12.60 4.37
C GLY A 205 1.95 13.71 3.94
N ASN A 206 2.47 14.94 3.98
CA ASN A 206 1.79 16.17 3.60
C ASN A 206 1.01 16.02 2.28
N GLU A 207 -0.14 16.67 2.15
CA GLU A 207 -0.85 16.68 0.86
C GLU A 207 0.05 17.32 -0.21
N ALA A 208 0.09 16.73 -1.42
CA ALA A 208 0.76 17.37 -2.54
C ALA A 208 0.11 18.75 -2.80
N PRO A 209 0.89 19.78 -3.16
CA PRO A 209 0.32 21.06 -3.55
C PRO A 209 -0.73 20.87 -4.65
N SER A 210 -1.92 21.43 -4.45
CA SER A 210 -2.91 21.51 -5.53
C SER A 210 -2.36 22.39 -6.65
N GLU A 211 -2.50 21.96 -7.91
CA GLU A 211 -2.20 22.82 -9.07
C GLU A 211 -3.00 24.13 -8.97
N GLY A 212 -2.34 25.22 -8.61
CA GLY A 212 -3.05 26.42 -8.15
C GLY A 212 -2.22 27.67 -7.85
N THR A 213 -0.92 27.69 -8.17
CA THR A 213 -0.13 28.94 -8.17
C THR A 213 0.90 28.86 -9.30
N PRO A 214 0.91 29.80 -10.26
CA PRO A 214 2.02 29.93 -11.20
C PRO A 214 3.25 30.41 -10.41
N ALA A 215 4.22 29.53 -10.20
CA ALA A 215 5.57 29.96 -9.83
C ALA A 215 6.23 30.53 -11.10
N ASP A 216 6.62 31.80 -11.08
CA ASP A 216 7.40 32.42 -12.15
C ASP A 216 8.70 31.64 -12.33
N MET A 217 8.86 30.99 -13.48
CA MET A 217 10.06 30.26 -13.88
C MET A 217 10.68 30.97 -15.09
N PRO A 218 11.91 31.50 -14.99
CA PRO A 218 12.62 32.05 -16.14
C PRO A 218 12.88 30.96 -17.19
N ARG A 219 12.73 31.31 -18.48
CA ARG A 219 13.04 30.41 -19.60
C ARG A 219 14.53 30.49 -19.99
N THR A 220 15.31 29.52 -19.54
CA THR A 220 16.58 29.04 -20.14
C THR A 220 16.79 27.60 -19.67
N GLY A 221 17.39 26.66 -20.39
CA GLY A 221 17.83 26.59 -21.79
C GLY A 221 17.89 25.10 -22.18
N LEU A 222 17.98 24.77 -23.47
CA LEU A 222 17.99 23.38 -23.93
C LEU A 222 19.43 22.86 -24.01
N ASP A 223 19.86 22.04 -23.04
CA ASP A 223 21.09 21.25 -23.13
C ASP A 223 20.82 19.80 -22.75
N THR A 224 21.26 18.89 -23.61
CA THR A 224 21.12 17.44 -23.44
C THR A 224 22.46 16.84 -23.03
N ASP A 225 22.59 16.45 -21.76
CA ASP A 225 23.61 15.50 -21.34
C ASP A 225 22.98 14.43 -20.44
N THR A 226 23.18 13.18 -20.82
CA THR A 226 22.66 12.00 -20.11
C THR A 226 23.77 11.39 -19.26
N ASP A 227 23.71 11.60 -17.95
CA ASP A 227 24.45 10.78 -16.99
C ASP A 227 23.47 10.25 -15.94
N THR A 228 23.30 8.93 -15.88
CA THR A 228 22.15 8.29 -15.21
C THR A 228 22.57 7.58 -13.93
N ASP A 229 22.41 8.26 -12.78
CA ASP A 229 22.37 7.60 -11.47
C ASP A 229 20.99 6.93 -11.26
N THR A 230 20.82 5.74 -11.85
CA THR A 230 19.58 4.95 -11.75
C THR A 230 19.49 4.21 -10.42
N GLY A 231 19.11 4.93 -9.37
CA GLY A 231 18.70 4.30 -8.11
C GLY A 231 17.40 3.48 -8.30
N PRO A 232 17.18 2.36 -7.59
CA PRO A 232 16.04 1.46 -7.82
C PRO A 232 14.65 2.11 -7.69
N GLY A 233 14.56 3.31 -7.09
CA GLY A 233 13.36 4.13 -7.06
C GLY A 233 12.95 4.76 -8.40
N THR A 234 13.92 5.19 -9.23
CA THR A 234 13.64 5.77 -10.55
C THR A 234 13.10 4.69 -11.48
N ASP A 235 13.70 3.50 -11.46
CA ASP A 235 13.30 2.36 -12.28
C ASP A 235 11.88 1.89 -11.95
N ALA A 236 11.52 1.87 -10.67
CA ALA A 236 10.15 1.59 -10.25
C ALA A 236 9.18 2.68 -10.75
N ALA A 237 9.51 3.96 -10.58
CA ALA A 237 8.65 5.03 -11.07
C ALA A 237 8.48 5.02 -12.60
N GLN A 238 9.54 4.72 -13.34
CA GLN A 238 9.52 4.57 -14.80
C GLN A 238 8.70 3.34 -15.22
N ALA A 239 8.91 2.18 -14.60
CA ALA A 239 8.19 0.94 -14.94
C ALA A 239 6.68 1.04 -14.69
N ALA A 240 6.24 1.75 -13.64
CA ALA A 240 4.83 1.99 -13.38
C ALA A 240 4.18 2.88 -14.46
N GLN A 241 4.86 3.95 -14.87
CA GLN A 241 4.39 4.87 -15.91
C GLN A 241 4.43 4.25 -17.31
N ALA A 242 5.52 3.56 -17.67
CA ALA A 242 5.66 2.85 -18.93
C ALA A 242 4.59 1.76 -19.13
N ALA A 243 4.11 1.14 -18.05
CA ALA A 243 3.02 0.17 -18.12
C ALA A 243 1.68 0.80 -18.58
N ASN A 244 1.52 2.13 -18.45
CA ASN A 244 0.37 2.93 -18.87
C ASN A 244 0.57 3.72 -20.17
N ALA A 245 1.73 3.63 -20.82
CA ALA A 245 2.09 4.44 -22.00
C ALA A 245 1.08 4.38 -23.16
N ASP A 246 0.34 3.27 -23.27
CA ASP A 246 -0.70 3.08 -24.29
C ASP A 246 -1.94 4.01 -24.11
N VAL A 247 -2.14 4.60 -22.92
CA VAL A 247 -3.35 5.37 -22.55
C VAL A 247 -3.10 6.68 -21.79
N ALA A 248 -1.84 6.96 -21.42
CA ALA A 248 -1.39 8.22 -20.86
C ALA A 248 0.07 8.51 -21.22
N HIS A 249 0.42 9.79 -21.29
CA HIS A 249 1.81 10.23 -21.45
C HIS A 249 2.62 9.98 -20.16
N PHE A 250 3.94 9.88 -20.29
CA PHE A 250 4.83 9.83 -19.14
C PHE A 250 4.69 11.10 -18.29
N GLY A 251 4.65 10.99 -16.96
CA GLY A 251 4.39 12.11 -16.05
C GLY A 251 2.91 12.43 -15.79
N ALA A 252 1.96 11.79 -16.48
CA ALA A 252 0.54 12.09 -16.33
C ALA A 252 0.00 11.81 -14.91
N LEU A 253 -0.70 12.80 -14.33
CA LEU A 253 -1.42 12.66 -13.05
C LEU A 253 -2.76 11.94 -13.21
N GLU A 254 -3.35 11.99 -14.41
CA GLU A 254 -4.56 11.23 -14.72
C GLU A 254 -4.60 10.68 -16.15
N ILE A 255 -5.30 9.55 -16.26
CA ILE A 255 -5.67 8.87 -17.50
C ILE A 255 -7.08 9.41 -17.84
N PRO A 256 -7.25 10.22 -18.92
CA PRO A 256 -8.46 11.02 -19.15
C PRO A 256 -9.67 10.16 -19.56
N ALA A 257 -10.90 10.58 -19.27
CA ALA A 257 -12.09 9.82 -19.70
C ALA A 257 -12.25 9.83 -21.23
N LEU A 258 -12.70 8.70 -21.81
CA LEU A 258 -13.11 8.64 -23.22
C LEU A 258 -14.61 8.39 -23.37
N GLY A 259 -15.18 8.93 -24.45
CA GLY A 259 -16.48 8.51 -24.97
C GLY A 259 -16.44 7.08 -25.54
N LYS A 260 -17.61 6.49 -25.80
CA LYS A 260 -17.69 5.09 -26.26
C LYS A 260 -16.91 4.85 -27.56
N GLY A 261 -17.13 5.66 -28.60
CA GLY A 261 -16.46 5.50 -29.90
C GLY A 261 -14.93 5.58 -29.81
N ALA A 262 -14.40 6.56 -29.08
CA ALA A 262 -12.96 6.68 -28.83
C ALA A 262 -12.40 5.46 -28.05
N THR A 263 -13.17 4.91 -27.11
CA THR A 263 -12.79 3.68 -26.39
C THR A 263 -12.80 2.45 -27.30
N GLU A 264 -13.71 2.37 -28.27
CA GLU A 264 -13.76 1.30 -29.27
C GLU A 264 -12.55 1.38 -30.23
N GLN A 265 -12.09 2.59 -30.57
CA GLN A 265 -10.86 2.84 -31.35
C GLN A 265 -9.59 2.49 -30.56
N GLU A 266 -9.48 2.96 -29.31
CA GLU A 266 -8.38 2.62 -28.40
C GLU A 266 -8.25 1.10 -28.22
N LEU A 267 -9.37 0.38 -28.06
CA LEU A 267 -9.36 -1.08 -27.97
C LEU A 267 -8.81 -1.77 -29.22
N ALA A 268 -9.02 -1.20 -30.41
CA ALA A 268 -8.47 -1.72 -31.66
C ALA A 268 -6.96 -1.48 -31.76
N HIS A 269 -6.47 -0.34 -31.26
CA HIS A 269 -5.04 -0.06 -31.14
C HIS A 269 -4.35 -1.01 -30.15
N LEU A 270 -4.89 -1.12 -28.91
CA LEU A 270 -4.37 -1.97 -27.83
C LEU A 270 -4.28 -3.47 -28.17
N LYS A 271 -5.06 -3.95 -29.14
CA LYS A 271 -5.04 -5.36 -29.58
C LYS A 271 -4.06 -5.63 -30.72
N GLY A 272 -3.42 -4.59 -31.26
CA GLY A 272 -2.79 -4.63 -32.57
C GLY A 272 -3.84 -4.70 -33.68
N HIS A 273 -3.64 -3.96 -34.76
CA HIS A 273 -4.59 -3.88 -35.88
C HIS A 273 -4.98 -5.27 -36.41
N VAL A 274 -6.17 -5.76 -36.04
CA VAL A 274 -6.79 -6.91 -36.71
C VAL A 274 -7.20 -6.43 -38.10
N LYS A 275 -6.34 -6.69 -39.10
CA LYS A 275 -6.71 -6.60 -40.52
C LYS A 275 -7.75 -7.67 -40.81
N GLY A 276 -9.01 -7.31 -40.61
CA GLY A 276 -10.18 -8.16 -40.82
C GLY A 276 -11.38 -7.51 -40.13
N HIS A 277 -12.49 -7.37 -40.86
CA HIS A 277 -13.69 -6.75 -40.31
C HIS A 277 -14.12 -7.46 -39.02
N VAL A 278 -14.07 -6.73 -37.89
CA VAL A 278 -14.69 -7.17 -36.64
C VAL A 278 -16.21 -7.12 -36.87
N LYS A 279 -16.78 -8.24 -37.36
CA LYS A 279 -18.17 -8.32 -37.83
C LYS A 279 -19.22 -7.91 -36.78
N ASN A 280 -18.86 -7.92 -35.49
CA ASN A 280 -19.70 -7.52 -34.38
C ASN A 280 -19.07 -6.35 -33.60
N LYS A 281 -19.85 -5.29 -33.34
CA LYS A 281 -19.42 -4.13 -32.54
C LYS A 281 -18.87 -4.56 -31.16
N PRO A 282 -17.69 -4.08 -30.73
CA PRO A 282 -17.09 -4.52 -29.47
C PRO A 282 -17.92 -4.07 -28.25
N HIS A 283 -18.24 -5.01 -27.37
CA HIS A 283 -18.95 -4.74 -26.12
C HIS A 283 -17.99 -4.21 -25.04
N ILE A 284 -17.55 -2.96 -25.21
CA ILE A 284 -16.75 -2.23 -24.23
C ILE A 284 -17.51 -1.01 -23.71
N GLY A 285 -17.38 -0.73 -22.41
CA GLY A 285 -17.88 0.50 -21.80
C GLY A 285 -16.92 1.67 -22.00
N PRO A 286 -17.40 2.93 -21.97
CA PRO A 286 -16.52 4.10 -22.10
C PRO A 286 -15.40 4.09 -21.03
N ARG A 287 -14.15 4.36 -21.43
CA ARG A 287 -13.02 4.40 -20.49
C ARG A 287 -13.26 5.51 -19.44
N PRO A 288 -13.32 5.19 -18.14
CA PRO A 288 -13.43 6.21 -17.11
C PRO A 288 -12.14 7.01 -17.01
N ARG A 289 -12.24 8.22 -16.46
CA ARG A 289 -11.08 8.96 -15.94
C ARG A 289 -10.53 8.21 -14.72
N ILE A 290 -9.21 8.06 -14.64
CA ILE A 290 -8.52 7.35 -13.55
C ILE A 290 -7.33 8.21 -13.11
N VAL A 291 -7.24 8.54 -11.82
CA VAL A 291 -6.05 9.17 -11.23
C VAL A 291 -4.92 8.13 -11.19
N THR A 292 -3.76 8.44 -11.76
CA THR A 292 -2.62 7.52 -11.83
C THR A 292 -1.96 7.37 -10.46
N ARG A 293 -1.06 6.38 -10.32
CA ARG A 293 -0.18 6.26 -9.15
C ARG A 293 0.57 7.56 -8.84
N ARG A 294 1.10 8.23 -9.87
CA ARG A 294 1.72 9.56 -9.73
C ARG A 294 0.70 10.61 -9.24
N GLY A 295 -0.51 10.61 -9.79
CA GLY A 295 -1.57 11.57 -9.43
C GLY A 295 -2.07 11.50 -7.99
N TRP A 296 -1.91 10.38 -7.28
CA TRP A 296 -2.19 10.31 -5.83
C TRP A 296 -0.93 10.36 -4.94
N GLY A 297 0.25 10.51 -5.54
CA GLY A 297 1.54 10.64 -4.84
C GLY A 297 2.13 9.30 -4.39
N ALA A 298 2.03 8.25 -5.22
CA ALA A 298 2.63 6.96 -4.92
C ALA A 298 4.16 7.05 -4.75
N ASP A 299 4.64 6.61 -3.59
CA ASP A 299 6.06 6.39 -3.35
C ASP A 299 6.49 5.05 -3.98
N GLU A 300 6.88 5.08 -5.24
CA GLU A 300 7.21 3.88 -6.02
C GLU A 300 8.46 3.14 -5.50
N LYS A 301 9.24 3.76 -4.58
CA LYS A 301 10.39 3.13 -3.90
C LYS A 301 9.97 2.03 -2.92
N LEU A 302 8.73 2.05 -2.42
CA LEU A 302 8.25 1.07 -1.45
C LEU A 302 7.98 -0.28 -2.11
N ARG A 303 7.41 -0.28 -3.32
CA ARG A 303 6.93 -1.51 -3.96
C ARG A 303 8.05 -2.34 -4.60
N GLY A 304 7.83 -3.65 -4.66
CA GLY A 304 8.54 -4.52 -5.60
C GLY A 304 7.96 -4.46 -7.01
N GLY A 305 8.37 -5.40 -7.87
CA GLY A 305 7.87 -5.51 -9.25
C GLY A 305 6.38 -5.89 -9.37
N PHE A 306 5.90 -6.15 -10.59
CA PHE A 306 4.53 -6.61 -10.86
C PHE A 306 4.51 -7.82 -11.79
N ALA A 307 3.43 -8.59 -11.75
CA ALA A 307 3.23 -9.79 -12.56
C ALA A 307 1.87 -9.76 -13.27
N TYR A 308 1.77 -10.44 -14.40
CA TYR A 308 0.55 -10.52 -15.20
C TYR A 308 -0.12 -11.88 -15.12
N THR A 309 -1.45 -11.87 -15.08
CA THR A 309 -2.32 -13.03 -15.30
C THR A 309 -2.69 -13.12 -16.79
N LYS A 310 -3.34 -14.21 -17.22
CA LYS A 310 -3.61 -14.44 -18.65
C LYS A 310 -4.72 -13.53 -19.21
N LYS A 311 -5.73 -13.15 -18.40
CA LYS A 311 -6.86 -12.28 -18.78
C LYS A 311 -7.72 -11.93 -17.58
N VAL A 312 -8.45 -10.82 -17.62
CA VAL A 312 -9.49 -10.53 -16.62
C VAL A 312 -10.78 -11.27 -16.97
N LYS A 313 -11.27 -12.12 -16.06
CA LYS A 313 -12.52 -12.89 -16.19
C LYS A 313 -13.62 -12.44 -15.24
N ALA A 314 -13.25 -11.78 -14.14
CA ALA A 314 -14.16 -11.29 -13.11
C ALA A 314 -13.61 -10.00 -12.48
N VAL A 315 -14.51 -9.21 -11.87
CA VAL A 315 -14.19 -8.12 -10.97
C VAL A 315 -14.67 -8.51 -9.57
N PHE A 316 -13.78 -8.44 -8.58
CA PHE A 316 -14.15 -8.52 -7.16
C PHE A 316 -14.29 -7.12 -6.59
N VAL A 317 -15.45 -6.83 -6.01
CA VAL A 317 -15.73 -5.58 -5.33
C VAL A 317 -15.48 -5.74 -3.83
N HIS A 318 -14.68 -4.82 -3.31
CA HIS A 318 -14.19 -4.75 -1.94
C HIS A 318 -14.65 -3.47 -1.26
N HIS A 319 -14.53 -3.42 0.06
CA HIS A 319 -14.34 -2.17 0.78
C HIS A 319 -12.94 -2.16 1.41
N THR A 320 -12.46 -1.01 1.88
CA THR A 320 -11.18 -0.95 2.62
C THR A 320 -11.34 -1.17 4.12
N ALA A 321 -12.59 -1.24 4.61
CA ALA A 321 -12.97 -1.27 6.03
C ALA A 321 -12.43 -0.09 6.88
N SER A 322 -11.86 0.94 6.24
CA SER A 322 -11.03 1.96 6.88
C SER A 322 -11.78 3.16 7.47
N GLY A 323 -13.09 3.06 7.65
CA GLY A 323 -13.93 4.16 8.14
C GLY A 323 -14.27 5.20 7.07
N ASN A 324 -15.32 5.98 7.33
CA ASN A 324 -15.93 6.89 6.34
C ASN A 324 -15.65 8.39 6.61
N LYS A 325 -14.83 8.71 7.61
CA LYS A 325 -14.62 10.08 8.15
C LYS A 325 -13.75 10.98 7.27
N TYR A 326 -12.96 10.44 6.35
CA TYR A 326 -12.12 11.20 5.40
C TYR A 326 -12.94 12.15 4.51
N THR A 327 -12.40 13.29 4.09
CA THR A 327 -12.97 14.12 3.00
C THR A 327 -12.51 13.59 1.63
N CYS A 328 -13.22 13.89 0.53
CA CYS A 328 -12.76 13.43 -0.78
C CYS A 328 -11.45 14.10 -1.26
N SER A 329 -11.05 15.23 -0.67
CA SER A 329 -9.71 15.81 -0.89
C SER A 329 -8.61 14.99 -0.22
N GLN A 330 -8.88 14.42 0.96
CA GLN A 330 -7.96 13.52 1.67
C GLN A 330 -7.80 12.14 1.02
N THR A 331 -8.61 11.79 -0.01
CA THR A 331 -8.56 10.47 -0.65
C THR A 331 -7.13 10.03 -1.05
N PRO A 332 -6.28 10.85 -1.69
CA PRO A 332 -4.90 10.46 -2.01
C PRO A 332 -4.10 10.09 -0.75
N SER A 333 -4.27 10.83 0.34
CA SER A 333 -3.63 10.56 1.63
C SER A 333 -4.10 9.22 2.22
N VAL A 334 -5.41 8.92 2.16
CA VAL A 334 -5.95 7.60 2.55
C VAL A 334 -5.31 6.47 1.72
N ILE A 335 -5.16 6.66 0.40
CA ILE A 335 -4.55 5.67 -0.48
C ILE A 335 -3.06 5.49 -0.15
N ARG A 336 -2.30 6.58 0.06
CA ARG A 336 -0.88 6.51 0.48
C ARG A 336 -0.73 5.76 1.81
N SER A 337 -1.59 6.00 2.78
CA SER A 337 -1.58 5.25 4.05
C SER A 337 -1.87 3.76 3.88
N ILE A 338 -2.90 3.39 3.09
CA ILE A 338 -3.21 1.97 2.82
C ILE A 338 -2.07 1.30 2.05
N TYR A 339 -1.44 2.00 1.10
CA TYR A 339 -0.27 1.52 0.37
C TYR A 339 0.93 1.29 1.29
N ARG A 340 1.28 2.26 2.15
CA ARG A 340 2.35 2.11 3.17
C ARG A 340 2.04 0.96 4.14
N TYR A 341 0.80 0.80 4.59
CA TYR A 341 0.40 -0.31 5.46
C TYR A 341 0.56 -1.68 4.77
N HIS A 342 0.04 -1.86 3.56
CA HIS A 342 0.19 -3.12 2.83
C HIS A 342 1.66 -3.48 2.55
N VAL A 343 2.50 -2.49 2.20
CA VAL A 343 3.88 -2.75 1.81
C VAL A 343 4.82 -2.80 3.00
N THR A 344 4.90 -1.72 3.80
CA THR A 344 5.85 -1.60 4.90
C THR A 344 5.45 -2.43 6.11
N SER A 345 4.16 -2.47 6.46
CA SER A 345 3.68 -3.16 7.67
C SER A 345 3.32 -4.63 7.39
N MET A 346 2.64 -4.93 6.28
CA MET A 346 2.20 -6.29 5.94
C MET A 346 3.18 -7.06 5.03
N GLY A 347 4.24 -6.42 4.52
CA GLY A 347 5.27 -7.05 3.70
C GLY A 347 4.84 -7.42 2.28
N TRP A 348 3.73 -6.87 1.77
CA TRP A 348 3.25 -7.15 0.42
C TRP A 348 4.06 -6.39 -0.63
N ARG A 349 3.99 -6.85 -1.89
CA ARG A 349 4.80 -6.28 -2.96
C ARG A 349 4.32 -4.88 -3.38
N ASP A 350 3.04 -4.59 -3.24
CA ASP A 350 2.36 -3.33 -3.59
C ASP A 350 0.96 -3.35 -2.94
N ILE A 351 0.19 -2.26 -3.02
CA ILE A 351 -1.22 -2.24 -2.63
C ILE A 351 -1.99 -3.42 -3.28
N GLY A 352 -2.79 -4.16 -2.50
CA GLY A 352 -3.38 -5.42 -2.99
C GLY A 352 -4.47 -5.24 -4.06
N TYR A 353 -5.18 -4.12 -4.06
CA TYR A 353 -6.26 -3.81 -5.00
C TYR A 353 -5.71 -3.26 -6.33
N ASN A 354 -6.30 -3.65 -7.46
CA ASN A 354 -5.92 -3.09 -8.76
C ASN A 354 -6.45 -1.66 -8.96
N PHE A 355 -7.61 -1.34 -8.37
CA PHE A 355 -8.22 -0.02 -8.42
C PHE A 355 -8.90 0.34 -7.10
N LEU A 356 -9.00 1.63 -6.81
CA LEU A 356 -9.77 2.16 -5.69
C LEU A 356 -10.83 3.17 -6.16
N VAL A 357 -11.91 3.28 -5.40
CA VAL A 357 -13.04 4.18 -5.64
C VAL A 357 -13.36 4.92 -4.35
N ASP A 358 -13.38 6.25 -4.36
CA ASP A 358 -13.81 7.02 -3.18
C ASP A 358 -15.33 7.19 -3.09
N LYS A 359 -15.81 7.73 -1.97
CA LYS A 359 -17.23 8.05 -1.79
C LYS A 359 -17.76 9.13 -2.73
N CYS A 360 -16.90 9.91 -3.38
CA CYS A 360 -17.27 10.88 -4.42
C CYS A 360 -17.33 10.26 -5.84
N GLY A 361 -16.88 9.01 -6.02
CA GLY A 361 -16.85 8.31 -7.30
C GLY A 361 -15.61 8.59 -8.15
N THR A 362 -14.55 9.15 -7.57
CA THR A 362 -13.23 9.24 -8.21
C THR A 362 -12.59 7.86 -8.26
N LEU A 363 -11.96 7.54 -9.38
CA LEU A 363 -11.27 6.27 -9.64
C LEU A 363 -9.76 6.48 -9.57
N TYR A 364 -9.08 5.56 -8.89
CA TYR A 364 -7.63 5.60 -8.70
C TYR A 364 -7.02 4.27 -9.15
N GLU A 365 -5.87 4.36 -9.81
CA GLU A 365 -5.00 3.21 -10.06
C GLU A 365 -4.43 2.69 -8.74
N GLY A 366 -4.58 1.39 -8.48
CA GLY A 366 -3.99 0.72 -7.32
C GLY A 366 -2.64 0.10 -7.69
N ARG A 367 -2.58 -1.24 -7.69
CA ARG A 367 -1.37 -2.01 -7.99
C ARG A 367 -0.77 -1.67 -9.36
N ALA A 368 0.54 -1.40 -9.37
CA ALA A 368 1.33 -1.08 -10.56
C ALA A 368 1.37 -2.24 -11.58
N GLY A 369 1.66 -1.89 -12.83
CA GLY A 369 1.65 -2.82 -13.97
C GLY A 369 0.61 -2.48 -15.05
N GLY A 370 -0.08 -1.35 -14.93
CA GLY A 370 -0.82 -0.75 -16.04
C GLY A 370 -2.31 -1.04 -16.06
N VAL A 371 -3.11 0.03 -16.22
CA VAL A 371 -4.57 -0.01 -16.11
C VAL A 371 -5.25 -0.86 -17.19
N THR A 372 -4.63 -1.04 -18.36
CA THR A 372 -5.15 -1.84 -19.49
C THR A 372 -4.86 -3.34 -19.34
N LYS A 373 -3.89 -3.73 -18.50
CA LYS A 373 -3.33 -5.08 -18.43
C LYS A 373 -3.91 -5.91 -17.28
N ALA A 374 -3.74 -7.23 -17.32
CA ALA A 374 -4.32 -8.17 -16.36
C ALA A 374 -3.40 -8.41 -15.14
N VAL A 375 -2.97 -7.32 -14.49
CA VAL A 375 -2.05 -7.33 -13.32
C VAL A 375 -2.57 -8.21 -12.18
N LEU A 376 -1.70 -9.06 -11.63
CA LEU A 376 -1.99 -9.92 -10.49
C LEU A 376 -2.10 -9.10 -9.19
N GLY A 377 -3.29 -9.06 -8.60
CA GLY A 377 -3.57 -8.45 -7.31
C GLY A 377 -3.15 -9.29 -6.10
N ALA A 378 -3.44 -8.74 -4.92
CA ALA A 378 -3.38 -9.41 -3.61
C ALA A 378 -4.63 -9.01 -2.78
N HIS A 379 -5.80 -9.02 -3.43
CA HIS A 379 -7.08 -8.50 -2.92
C HIS A 379 -8.12 -9.58 -2.59
N THR A 380 -7.95 -10.81 -3.08
CA THR A 380 -8.89 -11.92 -2.86
C THR A 380 -8.11 -13.20 -2.79
N LEU A 381 -7.80 -13.63 -1.57
CA LEU A 381 -7.00 -14.82 -1.35
C LEU A 381 -7.72 -16.03 -1.97
N GLY A 382 -7.04 -16.71 -2.89
CA GLY A 382 -7.60 -17.80 -3.69
C GLY A 382 -8.07 -17.40 -5.09
N PHE A 383 -8.35 -16.12 -5.37
CA PHE A 383 -8.88 -15.68 -6.67
C PHE A 383 -8.22 -14.42 -7.25
N ASN A 384 -7.01 -14.06 -6.80
CA ASN A 384 -6.24 -12.98 -7.42
C ASN A 384 -5.94 -13.27 -8.91
N ASN A 385 -5.74 -14.54 -9.28
CA ASN A 385 -5.45 -14.93 -10.65
C ASN A 385 -6.67 -14.81 -11.60
N ASN A 386 -6.49 -14.10 -12.72
CA ASN A 386 -7.49 -13.80 -13.76
C ASN A 386 -8.70 -12.97 -13.29
N SER A 387 -8.53 -12.13 -12.25
CA SER A 387 -9.57 -11.21 -11.79
C SER A 387 -9.04 -9.77 -11.71
N THR A 388 -9.83 -8.86 -11.15
CA THR A 388 -9.43 -7.48 -10.86
C THR A 388 -10.16 -7.02 -9.60
N GLY A 389 -9.42 -6.60 -8.58
CA GLY A 389 -9.96 -6.08 -7.32
C GLY A 389 -10.24 -4.59 -7.40
N VAL A 390 -11.44 -4.19 -6.97
CA VAL A 390 -11.88 -2.79 -6.89
C VAL A 390 -12.35 -2.50 -5.47
N ALA A 391 -11.57 -1.74 -4.70
CA ALA A 391 -11.92 -1.37 -3.33
C ALA A 391 -12.63 -0.02 -3.26
N VAL A 392 -13.80 0.01 -2.65
CA VAL A 392 -14.45 1.27 -2.29
C VAL A 392 -13.92 1.73 -0.94
N ILE A 393 -13.31 2.92 -0.90
CA ILE A 393 -12.65 3.46 0.29
C ILE A 393 -13.70 3.80 1.35
N GLY A 394 -13.71 3.03 2.44
CA GLY A 394 -14.65 3.17 3.54
C GLY A 394 -15.13 1.84 4.13
N THR A 395 -16.12 1.92 5.01
CA THR A 395 -16.75 0.76 5.67
C THR A 395 -18.25 0.75 5.34
N TYR A 396 -18.72 -0.31 4.68
CA TYR A 396 -20.09 -0.39 4.13
C TYR A 396 -20.94 -1.53 4.72
N SER A 397 -20.61 -1.98 5.94
CA SER A 397 -21.42 -2.97 6.68
C SER A 397 -22.77 -2.38 7.08
N THR A 398 -22.80 -1.15 7.60
CA THR A 398 -24.01 -0.41 7.98
C THR A 398 -24.27 0.84 7.14
N THR A 399 -23.22 1.57 6.74
CA THR A 399 -23.27 2.76 5.89
C THR A 399 -23.59 2.42 4.43
N LYS A 400 -24.47 3.21 3.79
CA LYS A 400 -24.85 3.05 2.38
C LYS A 400 -23.78 3.67 1.47
N PRO A 401 -23.29 2.96 0.41
CA PRO A 401 -22.39 3.56 -0.56
C PRO A 401 -23.11 4.64 -1.39
N SER A 402 -22.37 5.66 -1.82
CA SER A 402 -22.92 6.74 -2.65
C SER A 402 -23.32 6.23 -4.04
N GLY A 403 -24.26 6.94 -4.68
CA GLY A 403 -24.62 6.68 -6.08
C GLY A 403 -23.43 6.87 -7.03
N ALA A 404 -22.51 7.79 -6.70
CA ALA A 404 -21.31 8.07 -7.47
C ALA A 404 -20.31 6.90 -7.41
N ALA A 405 -20.04 6.34 -6.22
CA ALA A 405 -19.18 5.17 -6.06
C ALA A 405 -19.73 3.95 -6.83
N VAL A 406 -21.03 3.64 -6.71
CA VAL A 406 -21.65 2.53 -7.46
C VAL A 406 -21.61 2.76 -8.98
N LYS A 407 -21.75 4.01 -9.44
CA LYS A 407 -21.62 4.39 -10.85
C LYS A 407 -20.16 4.26 -11.35
N ALA A 408 -19.18 4.60 -10.52
CA ALA A 408 -17.76 4.45 -10.82
C ALA A 408 -17.36 2.97 -10.97
N ILE A 409 -17.78 2.11 -10.03
CA ILE A 409 -17.61 0.65 -10.15
C ILE A 409 -18.23 0.13 -11.45
N ALA A 410 -19.44 0.55 -11.78
CA ALA A 410 -20.13 0.13 -13.00
C ALA A 410 -19.40 0.56 -14.29
N LYS A 411 -18.87 1.79 -14.33
CA LYS A 411 -18.04 2.28 -15.46
C LYS A 411 -16.74 1.50 -15.58
N LEU A 412 -15.97 1.39 -14.48
CA LEU A 412 -14.70 0.68 -14.44
C LEU A 412 -14.87 -0.78 -14.88
N ALA A 413 -15.86 -1.49 -14.31
CA ALA A 413 -16.12 -2.87 -14.67
C ALA A 413 -16.53 -3.02 -16.15
N ALA A 414 -17.38 -2.13 -16.68
CA ALA A 414 -17.78 -2.18 -18.10
C ALA A 414 -16.59 -2.05 -19.06
N TRP A 415 -15.68 -1.14 -18.76
CA TRP A 415 -14.45 -0.92 -19.53
C TRP A 415 -13.46 -2.06 -19.34
N LYS A 416 -13.03 -2.34 -18.10
CA LYS A 416 -12.00 -3.37 -17.79
C LYS A 416 -12.39 -4.77 -18.26
N LEU A 417 -13.66 -5.17 -18.07
CA LEU A 417 -14.17 -6.44 -18.60
C LEU A 417 -14.33 -6.42 -20.13
N GLY A 418 -14.62 -5.24 -20.70
CA GLY A 418 -14.77 -5.02 -22.14
C GLY A 418 -13.47 -5.19 -22.92
N LEU A 419 -12.31 -4.83 -22.33
CA LEU A 419 -10.98 -5.14 -22.89
C LEU A 419 -10.85 -6.63 -23.26
N TYR A 420 -11.38 -7.51 -22.40
CA TYR A 420 -11.36 -8.97 -22.54
C TYR A 420 -12.71 -9.55 -23.05
N GLY A 421 -13.65 -8.71 -23.49
CA GLY A 421 -14.94 -9.12 -24.08
C GLY A 421 -15.96 -9.74 -23.11
N VAL A 422 -15.75 -9.65 -21.79
CA VAL A 422 -16.54 -10.34 -20.78
C VAL A 422 -17.84 -9.57 -20.47
N ASN A 423 -18.98 -10.28 -20.41
CA ASN A 423 -20.30 -9.72 -20.10
C ASN A 423 -20.50 -9.53 -18.57
N PRO A 424 -20.70 -8.30 -18.06
CA PRO A 424 -20.88 -8.02 -16.63
C PRO A 424 -22.06 -8.71 -15.94
N ARG A 425 -23.13 -9.06 -16.68
CA ARG A 425 -24.29 -9.80 -16.13
C ARG A 425 -24.09 -11.31 -16.12
N GLY A 426 -23.02 -11.80 -16.76
CA GLY A 426 -22.73 -13.23 -16.88
C GLY A 426 -22.21 -13.87 -15.59
N LYS A 427 -22.00 -15.18 -15.68
CA LYS A 427 -21.24 -15.97 -14.72
C LYS A 427 -19.96 -16.49 -15.37
N THR A 428 -18.94 -16.75 -14.57
CA THR A 428 -17.64 -17.26 -15.01
C THR A 428 -17.16 -18.35 -14.06
N TYR A 429 -16.19 -19.15 -14.50
CA TYR A 429 -15.51 -20.10 -13.62
C TYR A 429 -14.11 -19.58 -13.29
N LEU A 430 -13.79 -19.44 -12.02
CA LEU A 430 -12.41 -19.26 -11.55
C LEU A 430 -11.94 -20.54 -10.85
N THR A 431 -10.63 -20.73 -10.71
CA THR A 431 -10.02 -21.84 -9.98
C THR A 431 -9.40 -21.29 -8.72
N SER A 432 -9.80 -21.77 -7.55
CA SER A 432 -9.25 -21.33 -6.27
C SER A 432 -7.76 -21.71 -6.16
N ALA A 433 -6.91 -20.79 -5.71
CA ALA A 433 -5.54 -21.07 -5.28
C ALA A 433 -5.46 -21.62 -3.83
N GLY A 434 -6.58 -21.65 -3.11
CA GLY A 434 -6.69 -21.98 -1.69
C GLY A 434 -7.25 -20.79 -0.91
N GLY A 435 -7.99 -21.06 0.17
CA GLY A 435 -8.64 -20.09 1.04
C GLY A 435 -9.69 -20.77 1.93
N ASN A 436 -10.25 -20.05 2.90
CA ASN A 436 -11.14 -20.64 3.92
C ASN A 436 -12.49 -21.13 3.37
N LEU A 437 -12.98 -20.57 2.25
CA LEU A 437 -14.26 -20.94 1.63
C LEU A 437 -14.13 -22.00 0.53
N TYR A 438 -12.98 -22.05 -0.17
CA TYR A 438 -12.76 -22.98 -1.29
C TYR A 438 -11.32 -23.51 -1.34
N ALA A 439 -11.19 -24.82 -1.17
CA ALA A 439 -9.92 -25.53 -1.32
C ALA A 439 -9.23 -25.29 -2.67
N LYS A 440 -7.89 -25.37 -2.66
CA LYS A 440 -7.03 -25.20 -3.84
C LYS A 440 -7.44 -26.15 -4.98
N GLY A 441 -7.45 -25.63 -6.21
CA GLY A 441 -7.88 -26.37 -7.40
C GLY A 441 -9.40 -26.41 -7.64
N LYS A 442 -10.24 -26.00 -6.67
CA LYS A 442 -11.70 -25.98 -6.86
C LYS A 442 -12.09 -24.99 -7.96
N LYS A 443 -12.80 -25.48 -8.98
CA LYS A 443 -13.47 -24.62 -9.98
C LYS A 443 -14.80 -24.10 -9.39
N VAL A 444 -14.93 -22.78 -9.26
CA VAL A 444 -16.10 -22.12 -8.63
C VAL A 444 -16.83 -21.25 -9.64
N ARG A 445 -18.16 -21.36 -9.70
CA ARG A 445 -19.02 -20.61 -10.63
C ARG A 445 -19.50 -19.30 -10.00
N LEU A 446 -18.79 -18.21 -10.27
CA LEU A 446 -19.02 -16.89 -9.70
C LEU A 446 -19.80 -15.98 -10.66
N ASN A 447 -20.31 -14.87 -10.16
CA ASN A 447 -20.77 -13.77 -11.02
C ASN A 447 -19.55 -13.07 -11.62
N VAL A 448 -19.69 -12.50 -12.83
CA VAL A 448 -18.59 -11.74 -13.45
C VAL A 448 -18.24 -10.47 -12.64
N ILE A 449 -19.21 -9.87 -11.97
CA ILE A 449 -18.95 -8.92 -10.87
C ILE A 449 -19.47 -9.58 -9.59
N SER A 450 -18.55 -9.87 -8.68
CA SER A 450 -18.79 -10.55 -7.41
C SER A 450 -18.29 -9.69 -6.24
N GLY A 451 -18.81 -9.95 -5.04
CA GLY A 451 -18.27 -9.34 -3.81
C GLY A 451 -17.15 -10.21 -3.25
N HIS A 452 -16.33 -9.68 -2.33
CA HIS A 452 -15.28 -10.49 -1.71
C HIS A 452 -15.84 -11.78 -1.09
N ARG A 453 -16.92 -11.65 -0.33
CA ARG A 453 -17.68 -12.75 0.30
C ARG A 453 -18.19 -13.85 -0.64
N ASP A 454 -18.13 -13.67 -1.96
CA ASP A 454 -18.45 -14.72 -2.93
C ASP A 454 -17.27 -15.68 -3.16
N GLY A 455 -16.04 -15.25 -2.86
CA GLY A 455 -14.79 -16.00 -3.07
C GLY A 455 -14.09 -16.42 -1.78
N PHE A 456 -14.32 -15.71 -0.68
CA PHE A 456 -13.72 -15.97 0.64
C PHE A 456 -14.79 -15.80 1.74
N ALA A 457 -14.65 -16.42 2.91
CA ALA A 457 -15.57 -16.19 4.02
C ALA A 457 -15.12 -14.93 4.77
N THR A 458 -15.81 -13.83 4.52
CA THR A 458 -15.50 -12.47 4.99
C THR A 458 -16.77 -11.60 4.97
N GLU A 459 -16.81 -10.53 5.78
CA GLU A 459 -17.85 -9.51 5.65
C GLU A 459 -17.56 -8.49 4.53
N CYS A 460 -16.38 -8.46 3.92
CA CYS A 460 -16.09 -7.60 2.76
C CYS A 460 -17.02 -7.94 1.56
N PRO A 461 -17.60 -6.97 0.81
CA PRO A 461 -17.42 -5.51 0.85
C PRO A 461 -18.40 -4.77 1.77
N GLY A 462 -18.94 -5.44 2.79
CA GLY A 462 -19.98 -4.94 3.68
C GLY A 462 -21.39 -5.09 3.10
N LYS A 463 -22.35 -5.44 3.96
CA LYS A 463 -23.74 -5.75 3.61
C LYS A 463 -24.42 -4.71 2.71
N ARG A 464 -24.19 -3.41 2.90
CA ARG A 464 -24.84 -2.35 2.10
C ARG A 464 -24.27 -2.20 0.70
N LEU A 465 -22.96 -2.41 0.52
CA LEU A 465 -22.32 -2.35 -0.79
C LEU A 465 -22.51 -3.67 -1.56
N TYR A 466 -22.46 -4.80 -0.88
CA TYR A 466 -22.81 -6.10 -1.47
C TYR A 466 -24.23 -6.10 -2.07
N ALA A 467 -25.20 -5.51 -1.37
CA ALA A 467 -26.56 -5.31 -1.88
C ALA A 467 -26.67 -4.44 -3.16
N LYS A 468 -25.61 -3.73 -3.57
CA LYS A 468 -25.55 -2.92 -4.80
C LYS A 468 -24.86 -3.60 -5.98
N LEU A 469 -24.32 -4.81 -5.82
CA LEU A 469 -23.67 -5.54 -6.92
C LEU A 469 -24.64 -5.92 -8.06
N GLY A 470 -25.94 -6.07 -7.79
CA GLY A 470 -26.95 -6.20 -8.85
C GLY A 470 -27.07 -4.92 -9.69
N THR A 471 -27.09 -3.76 -9.03
CA THR A 471 -27.09 -2.44 -9.70
C THR A 471 -25.81 -2.22 -10.51
N ALA A 472 -24.64 -2.58 -9.96
CA ALA A 472 -23.36 -2.47 -10.65
C ALA A 472 -23.31 -3.34 -11.92
N ARG A 473 -23.78 -4.59 -11.87
CA ARG A 473 -23.88 -5.50 -13.04
C ARG A 473 -24.78 -4.95 -14.15
N SER A 474 -25.97 -4.49 -13.80
CA SER A 474 -26.90 -3.89 -14.78
C SER A 474 -26.41 -2.54 -15.30
N GLY A 475 -25.71 -1.74 -14.49
CA GLY A 475 -25.03 -0.53 -14.94
C GLY A 475 -23.92 -0.83 -15.95
N ALA A 476 -23.04 -1.77 -15.62
CA ALA A 476 -21.89 -2.13 -16.43
C ALA A 476 -22.27 -2.73 -17.79
N ALA A 477 -23.29 -3.60 -17.83
CA ALA A 477 -23.83 -4.13 -19.08
C ALA A 477 -24.40 -3.02 -19.98
N ARG A 478 -25.20 -2.09 -19.43
CA ARG A 478 -25.71 -0.94 -20.19
C ARG A 478 -24.58 -0.09 -20.78
N TYR A 479 -23.49 0.14 -20.04
CA TYR A 479 -22.31 0.84 -20.58
C TYR A 479 -21.64 0.05 -21.73
N GLN A 480 -21.55 -1.28 -21.65
CA GLN A 480 -21.12 -2.12 -22.78
C GLN A 480 -22.12 -2.15 -23.95
N GLY A 481 -23.36 -1.69 -23.78
CA GLY A 481 -24.44 -1.86 -24.75
C GLY A 481 -24.95 -3.30 -24.77
N ARG A 482 -25.37 -3.79 -23.61
CA ARG A 482 -25.94 -5.13 -23.34
C ARG A 482 -27.10 -5.04 -22.33
#